data_AF-A0A7S2KRH9-F1
#
_entry.id   AF-A0A7S2KRH9-F1
#
_cell.length_a   1.000
_cell.length_b   1.000
_cell.length_c   1.000
_cell.angle_alpha   90.00
_cell.angle_beta   90.00
_cell.angle_gamma   90.00
#
_symmetry.space_group_name_H-M   'P 1'
#
loop_
_entity.id
_entity.type
_entity.pdbx_description
1 polymer ?
#
loop_
_entity_poly.entity_id
_entity_poly.type
_entity_poly.pdbx_seq_one_letter_code
_entity_poly.pdbx_strand_id
1 'polypeptide(L)'
;CHGLKSLVLLSNSLVALPEEVGNLRDLEQVFVNGNYIESIPSSVGALPVLKQLCVDANRLTELPAIKSPYFDMLSAPANSLVALPEISGRPKRLEVHGNRLSSLLLSKAAYWDSLRTLKLMGNQLAGLPAELGQMRALQVLNVSKNRIVALPDCITMLESLEWLFAYSNKIATVPADLLRGGWLQRVCLEDNPLGPEIVSRLATDAAAGGGGRLRTLALDTTQIACASHAGVLLSGGGADGKELPLHESIVVGSLVEVDGDGQYFAKLTRASHLRRGCGVLAEGQAGA
;
A
#
# COMPACT_ATOMS: atom_id res chain seq x y z
N CYS A 1 37.69 8.93 -7.00
CA CYS A 1 36.98 8.40 -8.19
C CYS A 1 36.13 9.52 -8.77
N HIS A 2 36.50 10.08 -9.93
CA HIS A 2 35.62 10.99 -10.67
C HIS A 2 34.75 10.16 -11.62
N GLY A 3 33.45 10.45 -11.74
CA GLY A 3 32.54 9.75 -12.65
C GLY A 3 31.87 8.48 -12.12
N LEU A 4 31.98 8.12 -10.83
CA LEU A 4 31.21 6.98 -10.30
C LEU A 4 29.73 7.35 -10.23
N LYS A 5 28.88 6.65 -10.99
CA LYS A 5 27.44 6.90 -11.08
C LYS A 5 26.58 6.03 -10.17
N SER A 6 27.06 4.83 -9.84
CA SER A 6 26.32 3.87 -9.04
C SER A 6 27.23 3.24 -7.99
N LEU A 7 26.79 3.28 -6.74
CA LEU A 7 27.47 2.66 -5.61
C LEU A 7 26.59 1.50 -5.12
N VAL A 8 27.09 0.27 -5.26
CA VAL A 8 26.37 -0.96 -4.90
C VAL A 8 27.15 -1.69 -3.82
N LEU A 9 26.57 -1.77 -2.61
CA LEU A 9 27.15 -2.40 -1.42
C LEU A 9 26.14 -3.33 -0.73
N LEU A 10 25.44 -4.14 -1.52
CA LEU A 10 24.36 -5.02 -1.06
C LEU A 10 24.87 -6.15 -0.16
N SER A 11 24.09 -6.49 0.88
CA SER A 11 24.28 -7.70 1.70
C SER A 11 25.68 -7.82 2.31
N ASN A 12 26.21 -6.71 2.82
CA ASN A 12 27.47 -6.69 3.57
C ASN A 12 27.18 -6.56 5.07
N SER A 13 28.23 -6.44 5.88
CA SER A 13 28.11 -6.17 7.32
C SER A 13 28.43 -4.71 7.66
N LEU A 14 28.07 -3.77 6.77
CA LEU A 14 28.34 -2.35 7.00
C LEU A 14 27.45 -1.82 8.13
N VAL A 15 28.06 -1.10 9.07
CA VAL A 15 27.34 -0.44 10.18
C VAL A 15 27.12 1.05 9.91
N ALA A 16 27.90 1.63 8.99
CA ALA A 16 27.77 3.02 8.57
C ALA A 16 28.31 3.22 7.15
N LEU A 17 27.88 4.30 6.51
CA LEU A 17 28.55 4.85 5.33
C LEU A 17 29.42 6.04 5.75
N PRO A 18 30.64 6.18 5.21
CA PRO A 18 31.49 7.32 5.48
C PRO A 18 30.92 8.61 4.86
N GLU A 19 31.16 9.76 5.49
CA GLU A 19 30.75 11.09 4.97
C GLU A 19 31.43 11.40 3.61
N GLU A 20 32.57 10.76 3.33
CA GLU A 20 33.30 10.88 2.08
C GLU A 20 32.51 10.37 0.86
N VAL A 21 31.45 9.57 1.04
CA VAL A 21 30.54 9.19 -0.05
C VAL A 21 29.94 10.43 -0.72
N GLY A 22 29.67 11.50 0.05
CA GLY A 22 29.17 12.76 -0.51
C GLY A 22 30.15 13.50 -1.42
N ASN A 23 31.43 13.11 -1.44
CA ASN A 23 32.40 13.65 -2.39
C ASN A 23 32.21 13.12 -3.82
N LEU A 24 31.43 12.04 -3.99
CA LEU A 24 31.12 11.44 -5.28
C LEU A 24 30.03 12.25 -6.00
N ARG A 25 30.38 13.44 -6.50
CA ARG A 25 29.42 14.42 -7.07
C ARG A 25 28.62 13.92 -8.27
N ASP A 26 29.10 12.89 -8.97
CA ASP A 26 28.44 12.28 -10.13
C ASP A 26 27.54 11.08 -9.75
N LEU A 27 27.41 10.79 -8.45
CA LEU A 27 26.70 9.61 -7.97
C LEU A 27 25.19 9.79 -8.12
N GLU A 28 24.60 8.96 -8.98
CA GLU A 28 23.17 8.97 -9.30
C GLU A 28 22.41 7.93 -8.49
N GLN A 29 23.06 6.85 -8.06
CA GLN A 29 22.40 5.71 -7.43
C GLN A 29 23.22 5.17 -6.25
N VAL A 30 22.55 4.92 -5.13
CA VAL A 30 23.14 4.32 -3.93
C VAL A 30 22.29 3.14 -3.51
N PHE A 31 22.89 1.95 -3.51
CA PHE A 31 22.25 0.70 -3.10
C PHE A 31 23.05 0.06 -1.96
N VAL A 32 22.47 0.04 -0.76
CA VAL A 32 23.13 -0.49 0.45
C VAL A 32 22.22 -1.44 1.23
N ASN A 33 21.32 -2.12 0.51
CA ASN A 33 20.33 -3.01 1.11
C ASN A 33 20.98 -4.17 1.87
N GLY A 34 20.34 -4.64 2.94
CA GLY A 34 20.77 -5.83 3.68
C GLY A 34 22.08 -5.63 4.45
N ASN A 35 22.24 -4.46 5.06
CA ASN A 35 23.38 -4.15 5.94
C ASN A 35 22.88 -3.89 7.37
N TYR A 36 23.76 -3.37 8.23
CA TYR A 36 23.43 -2.96 9.60
C TYR A 36 23.54 -1.44 9.77
N ILE A 37 23.30 -0.67 8.70
CA ILE A 37 23.50 0.77 8.70
C ILE A 37 22.48 1.44 9.63
N GLU A 38 22.99 2.23 10.57
CA GLU A 38 22.18 2.95 11.56
C GLU A 38 21.80 4.36 11.11
N SER A 39 22.62 4.98 10.27
CA SER A 39 22.34 6.29 9.66
C SER A 39 22.92 6.42 8.26
N ILE A 40 22.21 7.17 7.40
CA ILE A 40 22.75 7.63 6.12
C ILE A 40 23.33 9.03 6.34
N PRO A 41 24.61 9.27 6.00
CA PRO A 41 25.26 10.55 6.23
C PRO A 41 24.56 11.68 5.48
N SER A 42 24.54 12.87 6.08
CA SER A 42 23.87 14.05 5.50
C SER A 42 24.45 14.43 4.12
N SER A 43 25.73 14.15 3.91
CA SER A 43 26.42 14.36 2.64
C SER A 43 25.88 13.51 1.48
N VAL A 44 25.32 12.32 1.74
CA VAL A 44 24.60 11.51 0.74
C VAL A 44 23.28 12.18 0.36
N GLY A 45 22.56 12.74 1.33
CA GLY A 45 21.34 13.53 1.06
C GLY A 45 21.61 14.81 0.26
N ALA A 46 22.83 15.34 0.35
CA ALA A 46 23.29 16.53 -0.36
C ALA A 46 23.88 16.26 -1.76
N LEU A 47 23.90 15.00 -2.23
CA LEU A 47 24.39 14.66 -3.56
C LEU A 47 23.55 15.35 -4.65
N PRO A 48 24.17 16.11 -5.58
CA PRO A 48 23.44 17.00 -6.46
C PRO A 48 22.60 16.27 -7.52
N VAL A 49 23.06 15.09 -7.96
CA VAL A 49 22.46 14.33 -9.07
C VAL A 49 21.87 12.99 -8.64
N LEU A 50 21.67 12.78 -7.33
CA LEU A 50 21.10 11.54 -6.80
C LEU A 50 19.68 11.31 -7.33
N LYS A 51 19.49 10.19 -8.00
CA LYS A 51 18.21 9.74 -8.57
C LYS A 51 17.56 8.65 -7.71
N GLN A 52 18.37 7.74 -7.15
CA GLN A 52 17.87 6.56 -6.45
C GLN A 52 18.65 6.31 -5.17
N LEU A 53 17.90 6.04 -4.09
CA LEU A 53 18.44 5.61 -2.81
C LEU A 53 17.70 4.36 -2.35
N CYS A 54 18.42 3.25 -2.25
CA CYS A 54 17.91 1.97 -1.75
C CYS A 54 18.70 1.57 -0.51
N VAL A 55 18.02 1.50 0.62
CA VAL A 55 18.58 1.28 1.95
C VAL A 55 17.79 0.21 2.73
N ASP A 56 17.18 -0.71 1.98
CA ASP A 56 16.27 -1.74 2.50
C ASP A 56 16.97 -2.63 3.53
N ALA A 57 16.24 -3.16 4.50
CA ALA A 57 16.77 -4.10 5.49
C ALA A 57 18.05 -3.57 6.17
N ASN A 58 17.93 -2.43 6.85
CA ASN A 58 18.97 -1.80 7.65
C ASN A 58 18.41 -1.47 9.05
N ARG A 59 19.11 -0.64 9.83
CA ARG A 59 18.70 -0.23 11.20
C ARG A 59 18.38 1.26 11.28
N LEU A 60 17.99 1.87 10.17
CA LEU A 60 17.76 3.31 10.08
C LEU A 60 16.56 3.73 10.92
N THR A 61 16.74 4.75 11.76
CA THR A 61 15.65 5.43 12.49
C THR A 61 15.19 6.70 11.80
N GLU A 62 16.04 7.28 10.95
CA GLU A 62 15.77 8.47 10.15
C GLU A 62 16.55 8.43 8.84
N LEU A 63 16.17 9.32 7.92
CA LEU A 63 16.88 9.57 6.67
C LEU A 63 17.22 11.06 6.58
N PRO A 64 18.39 11.43 6.01
CA PRO A 64 18.73 12.82 5.76
C PRO A 64 17.78 13.42 4.71
N ALA A 65 17.65 14.75 4.74
CA ALA A 65 16.94 15.47 3.69
C ALA A 65 17.60 15.24 2.32
N ILE A 66 16.81 14.88 1.33
CA ILE A 66 17.27 14.60 -0.03
C ILE A 66 17.09 15.86 -0.87
N LYS A 67 18.22 16.50 -1.19
CA LYS A 67 18.25 17.81 -1.86
C LYS A 67 18.29 17.72 -3.38
N SER A 68 18.56 16.55 -3.96
CA SER A 68 18.63 16.43 -5.42
C SER A 68 17.27 16.70 -6.09
N PRO A 69 17.20 17.62 -7.08
CA PRO A 69 15.97 17.86 -7.83
C PRO A 69 15.62 16.71 -8.79
N TYR A 70 16.57 15.82 -9.08
CA TYR A 70 16.41 14.68 -9.99
C TYR A 70 15.98 13.40 -9.28
N PHE A 71 15.72 13.46 -7.97
CA PHE A 71 15.39 12.29 -7.17
C PHE A 71 14.07 11.66 -7.61
N ASP A 72 14.12 10.36 -7.92
CA ASP A 72 13.05 9.61 -8.58
C ASP A 72 12.53 8.46 -7.70
N MET A 73 13.42 7.79 -6.95
CA MET A 73 13.06 6.59 -6.20
C MET A 73 13.74 6.51 -4.83
N LEU A 74 12.93 6.36 -3.78
CA LEU A 74 13.38 5.91 -2.46
C LEU A 74 12.84 4.51 -2.19
N SER A 75 13.74 3.61 -1.82
CA SER A 75 13.41 2.31 -1.22
C SER A 75 14.09 2.24 0.14
N ALA A 76 13.29 2.07 1.20
CA ALA A 76 13.74 1.81 2.55
C ALA A 76 12.84 0.83 3.33
N PRO A 77 12.31 -0.29 2.75
CA PRO A 77 11.64 -1.32 3.52
C PRO A 77 12.47 -1.88 4.69
N ALA A 78 11.79 -2.43 5.69
CA ALA A 78 12.38 -3.16 6.81
C ALA A 78 13.47 -2.36 7.54
N ASN A 79 13.10 -1.17 8.02
CA ASN A 79 13.94 -0.31 8.86
C ASN A 79 13.15 0.06 10.14
N SER A 80 13.56 1.11 10.85
CA SER A 80 12.84 1.66 12.01
C SER A 80 12.51 3.14 11.85
N LEU A 81 12.29 3.60 10.62
CA LEU A 81 12.00 4.99 10.30
C LEU A 81 10.73 5.46 11.00
N VAL A 82 10.80 6.60 11.68
CA VAL A 82 9.64 7.21 12.38
C VAL A 82 8.96 8.31 11.57
N ALA A 83 9.66 8.87 10.57
CA ALA A 83 9.15 9.87 9.63
C ALA A 83 9.80 9.70 8.24
N LEU A 84 9.16 10.25 7.22
CA LEU A 84 9.77 10.42 5.89
C LEU A 84 10.71 11.63 5.89
N PRO A 85 11.84 11.58 5.14
CA PRO A 85 12.71 12.75 4.99
C PRO A 85 12.05 13.83 4.12
N GLU A 86 12.54 15.06 4.22
CA GLU A 86 12.27 16.07 3.20
C GLU A 86 12.89 15.66 1.86
N ILE A 87 12.11 15.71 0.79
CA ILE A 87 12.57 15.40 -0.57
C ILE A 87 12.30 16.62 -1.45
N SER A 88 13.36 17.23 -1.99
CA SER A 88 13.25 18.38 -2.90
C SER A 88 12.94 17.99 -4.36
N GLY A 89 13.19 16.74 -4.73
CA GLY A 89 12.90 16.20 -6.06
C GLY A 89 11.42 15.87 -6.30
N ARG A 90 11.15 15.25 -7.45
CA ARG A 90 9.82 14.81 -7.88
C ARG A 90 9.80 13.27 -7.94
N PRO A 91 9.69 12.58 -6.80
CA PRO A 91 9.82 11.13 -6.76
C PRO A 91 8.63 10.47 -7.45
N LYS A 92 8.91 9.46 -8.27
CA LYS A 92 7.90 8.60 -8.88
C LYS A 92 7.57 7.40 -8.00
N ARG A 93 8.50 6.98 -7.14
CA ARG A 93 8.35 5.79 -6.30
C ARG A 93 8.88 6.01 -4.89
N LEU A 94 8.03 5.75 -3.90
CA LEU A 94 8.40 5.69 -2.49
C LEU A 94 7.95 4.36 -1.90
N GLU A 95 8.91 3.55 -1.48
CA GLU A 95 8.68 2.25 -0.83
C GLU A 95 9.35 2.24 0.55
N VAL A 96 8.55 2.24 1.62
CA VAL A 96 9.01 2.39 3.01
C VAL A 96 8.28 1.42 3.94
N HIS A 97 8.05 0.20 3.46
CA HIS A 97 7.34 -0.84 4.18
C HIS A 97 8.03 -1.28 5.48
N GLY A 98 7.28 -1.80 6.45
CA GLY A 98 7.89 -2.41 7.63
C GLY A 98 8.76 -1.41 8.41
N ASN A 99 8.21 -0.22 8.67
CA ASN A 99 8.84 0.86 9.41
C ASN A 99 7.94 1.26 10.60
N ARG A 100 8.22 2.41 11.24
CA ARG A 100 7.48 2.92 12.41
C ARG A 100 6.82 4.26 12.14
N LEU A 101 6.51 4.57 10.88
CA LEU A 101 5.89 5.83 10.49
C LEU A 101 4.53 5.99 11.16
N SER A 102 4.35 7.05 11.95
CA SER A 102 3.08 7.35 12.64
C SER A 102 2.25 8.41 11.91
N SER A 103 2.88 9.19 11.04
CA SER A 103 2.23 10.19 10.19
C SER A 103 2.92 10.31 8.84
N LEU A 104 2.16 10.76 7.85
CA LEU A 104 2.69 11.24 6.58
C LEU A 104 2.81 12.76 6.68
N LEU A 105 3.97 13.25 7.12
CA LEU A 105 4.28 14.68 7.04
C LEU A 105 4.62 15.03 5.59
N LEU A 106 3.59 15.28 4.79
CA LEU A 106 3.76 15.85 3.46
C LEU A 106 3.92 17.36 3.65
N SER A 107 5.16 17.86 3.67
CA SER A 107 5.40 19.31 3.70
C SER A 107 4.64 19.98 2.55
N LYS A 108 3.95 21.08 2.84
CA LYS A 108 3.19 21.88 1.86
C LYS A 108 4.10 22.31 0.70
N ALA A 109 4.02 21.63 -0.45
CA ALA A 109 4.11 22.18 -1.80
C ALA A 109 4.37 21.08 -2.85
N ALA A 110 3.52 21.01 -3.88
CA ALA A 110 3.81 20.79 -5.30
C ALA A 110 4.68 19.62 -5.84
N TYR A 111 5.34 18.80 -5.03
CA TYR A 111 6.35 17.84 -5.53
C TYR A 111 5.89 16.38 -5.65
N TRP A 112 4.72 16.03 -5.11
CA TRP A 112 4.17 14.68 -5.14
C TRP A 112 3.26 14.41 -6.35
N ASP A 113 3.09 15.40 -7.23
CA ASP A 113 2.25 15.32 -8.42
C ASP A 113 2.70 14.23 -9.42
N SER A 114 3.98 13.88 -9.37
CA SER A 114 4.61 12.85 -10.21
C SER A 114 4.65 11.45 -9.58
N LEU A 115 4.26 11.31 -8.30
CA LEU A 115 4.35 10.05 -7.57
C LEU A 115 3.37 9.03 -8.16
N ARG A 116 3.89 7.86 -8.57
CA ARG A 116 3.12 6.77 -9.19
C ARG A 116 2.92 5.60 -8.24
N THR A 117 3.88 5.37 -7.35
CA THR A 117 3.86 4.25 -6.41
C THR A 117 4.18 4.74 -5.00
N LEU A 118 3.23 4.58 -4.08
CA LEU A 118 3.39 4.87 -2.67
C LEU A 118 3.07 3.62 -1.84
N LYS A 119 4.10 3.14 -1.15
CA LYS A 119 4.13 1.81 -0.56
C LYS A 119 4.54 1.95 0.92
N LEU A 120 3.53 1.87 1.79
CA LEU A 120 3.57 2.21 3.24
C LEU A 120 3.12 1.06 4.14
N MET A 121 2.96 -0.15 3.59
CA MET A 121 2.52 -1.33 4.34
C MET A 121 3.35 -1.58 5.60
N GLY A 122 2.71 -1.99 6.71
CA GLY A 122 3.43 -2.38 7.92
C GLY A 122 4.08 -1.18 8.63
N ASN A 123 3.30 -0.12 8.82
CA ASN A 123 3.70 1.08 9.57
C ASN A 123 2.70 1.32 10.72
N GLN A 124 2.71 2.52 11.32
CA GLN A 124 1.88 2.89 12.46
C GLN A 124 0.93 4.06 12.14
N LEU A 125 0.59 4.25 10.85
CA LEU A 125 -0.23 5.37 10.40
C LEU A 125 -1.65 5.26 10.98
N ALA A 126 -2.09 6.30 11.69
CA ALA A 126 -3.45 6.39 12.24
C ALA A 126 -4.48 6.97 11.25
N GLY A 127 -3.99 7.65 10.21
CA GLY A 127 -4.81 8.28 9.17
C GLY A 127 -3.97 8.71 7.99
N LEU A 128 -4.64 9.13 6.92
CA LEU A 128 -4.02 9.69 5.73
C LEU A 128 -4.33 11.20 5.66
N PRO A 129 -3.33 12.04 5.33
CA PRO A 129 -3.50 13.49 5.29
C PRO A 129 -4.30 13.93 4.06
N ALA A 130 -4.93 15.12 4.13
CA ALA A 130 -5.72 15.67 3.02
C ALA A 130 -4.86 15.90 1.77
N GLU A 131 -3.57 16.20 1.96
CA GLU A 131 -2.55 16.40 0.94
C GLU A 131 -2.35 15.17 0.04
N LEU A 132 -2.80 13.97 0.45
CA LEU A 132 -2.81 12.78 -0.40
C LEU A 132 -3.47 13.07 -1.75
N GLY A 133 -4.56 13.86 -1.77
CA GLY A 133 -5.29 14.22 -2.99
C GLY A 133 -4.48 15.02 -4.03
N GLN A 134 -3.28 15.48 -3.70
CA GLN A 134 -2.37 16.14 -4.65
C GLN A 134 -1.62 15.15 -5.55
N MET A 135 -1.56 13.87 -5.17
CA MET A 135 -0.83 12.82 -5.90
C MET A 135 -1.61 12.30 -7.11
N ARG A 136 -1.97 13.19 -8.04
CA ARG A 136 -2.88 12.87 -9.16
C ARG A 136 -2.34 11.82 -10.15
N ALA A 137 -1.02 11.62 -10.19
CA ALA A 137 -0.39 10.56 -10.99
C ALA A 137 -0.26 9.22 -10.25
N LEU A 138 -0.74 9.11 -9.00
CA LEU A 138 -0.59 7.90 -8.20
C LEU A 138 -1.38 6.75 -8.80
N GLN A 139 -0.71 5.65 -9.08
CA GLN A 139 -1.29 4.43 -9.67
C GLN A 139 -1.43 3.32 -8.64
N VAL A 140 -0.51 3.25 -7.67
CA VAL A 140 -0.49 2.22 -6.63
C VAL A 140 -0.34 2.86 -5.26
N LEU A 141 -1.31 2.62 -4.39
CA LEU A 141 -1.29 3.00 -2.98
C LEU A 141 -1.42 1.74 -2.12
N ASN A 142 -0.38 1.44 -1.34
CA ASN A 142 -0.41 0.37 -0.36
C ASN A 142 -0.22 0.92 1.04
N VAL A 143 -1.30 0.93 1.84
CA VAL A 143 -1.34 1.38 3.24
C VAL A 143 -1.79 0.24 4.17
N SER A 144 -1.73 -1.00 3.71
CA SER A 144 -2.13 -2.17 4.48
C SER A 144 -1.31 -2.36 5.77
N LYS A 145 -1.81 -3.14 6.73
CA LYS A 145 -1.12 -3.41 8.01
C LYS A 145 -0.69 -2.10 8.72
N ASN A 146 -1.62 -1.17 8.87
CA ASN A 146 -1.44 0.10 9.59
C ASN A 146 -2.53 0.23 10.67
N ARG A 147 -2.78 1.44 11.18
CA ARG A 147 -3.81 1.76 12.19
C ARG A 147 -4.85 2.76 11.64
N ILE A 148 -5.04 2.81 10.33
CA ILE A 148 -5.88 3.82 9.67
C ILE A 148 -7.34 3.58 10.03
N VAL A 149 -8.02 4.62 10.51
CA VAL A 149 -9.43 4.54 10.98
C VAL A 149 -10.45 4.86 9.87
N ALA A 150 -10.04 5.65 8.88
CA ALA A 150 -10.90 6.05 7.76
C ALA A 150 -10.05 6.32 6.51
N LEU A 151 -10.60 6.02 5.33
CA LEU A 151 -10.08 6.55 4.09
C LEU A 151 -10.63 7.98 3.89
N PRO A 152 -9.77 8.99 3.66
CA PRO A 152 -10.23 10.37 3.49
C PRO A 152 -10.92 10.57 2.14
N ASP A 153 -11.87 11.50 2.05
CA ASP A 153 -12.57 11.85 0.80
C ASP A 153 -11.63 12.27 -0.32
N CYS A 154 -10.47 12.84 0.04
CA CYS A 154 -9.44 13.26 -0.92
C CYS A 154 -8.87 12.11 -1.75
N ILE A 155 -9.06 10.85 -1.34
CA ILE A 155 -8.66 9.68 -2.14
C ILE A 155 -9.42 9.63 -3.48
N THR A 156 -10.60 10.24 -3.55
CA THR A 156 -11.40 10.31 -4.79
C THR A 156 -10.81 11.27 -5.84
N MET A 157 -9.86 12.12 -5.44
CA MET A 157 -9.10 12.98 -6.36
C MET A 157 -7.94 12.26 -7.06
N LEU A 158 -7.67 11.00 -6.70
CA LEU A 158 -6.59 10.19 -7.27
C LEU A 158 -7.07 9.50 -8.55
N GLU A 159 -7.37 10.29 -9.58
CA GLU A 159 -7.98 9.81 -10.85
C GLU A 159 -7.11 8.81 -11.63
N SER A 160 -5.81 8.72 -11.32
CA SER A 160 -4.90 7.72 -11.91
C SER A 160 -4.78 6.44 -11.07
N LEU A 161 -5.41 6.36 -9.89
CA LEU A 161 -5.18 5.25 -8.97
C LEU A 161 -5.83 3.97 -9.48
N GLU A 162 -5.02 2.95 -9.67
CA GLU A 162 -5.47 1.66 -10.19
C GLU A 162 -5.61 0.64 -9.06
N TRP A 163 -4.64 0.64 -8.13
CA TRP A 163 -4.58 -0.34 -7.04
C TRP A 163 -4.54 0.33 -5.68
N LEU A 164 -5.52 -0.04 -4.85
CA LEU A 164 -5.63 0.37 -3.46
C LEU A 164 -5.56 -0.86 -2.54
N PHE A 165 -4.46 -0.99 -1.80
CA PHE A 165 -4.31 -2.01 -0.76
C PHE A 165 -4.41 -1.35 0.62
N ALA A 166 -5.49 -1.63 1.34
CA ALA A 166 -5.76 -1.04 2.65
C ALA A 166 -6.21 -2.08 3.69
N TYR A 167 -5.99 -3.37 3.42
CA TYR A 167 -6.32 -4.47 4.32
C TYR A 167 -5.55 -4.41 5.65
N SER A 168 -6.07 -5.09 6.68
CA SER A 168 -5.48 -5.12 8.03
C SER A 168 -5.25 -3.73 8.61
N ASN A 169 -6.32 -2.96 8.72
CA ASN A 169 -6.32 -1.62 9.31
C ASN A 169 -7.45 -1.51 10.36
N LYS A 170 -7.89 -0.29 10.67
CA LYS A 170 -9.05 0.00 11.52
C LYS A 170 -10.10 0.80 10.76
N ILE A 171 -10.15 0.65 9.43
CA ILE A 171 -11.00 1.44 8.54
C ILE A 171 -12.46 1.10 8.83
N ALA A 172 -13.17 2.05 9.42
CA ALA A 172 -14.60 1.96 9.64
C ALA A 172 -15.40 2.68 8.55
N THR A 173 -14.80 3.69 7.90
CA THR A 173 -15.45 4.51 6.87
C THR A 173 -14.60 4.65 5.62
N VAL A 174 -15.29 4.68 4.47
CA VAL A 174 -14.71 4.96 3.15
C VAL A 174 -15.60 5.96 2.42
N PRO A 175 -15.05 6.77 1.49
CA PRO A 175 -15.83 7.74 0.73
C PRO A 175 -16.98 7.08 -0.05
N ALA A 176 -18.08 7.80 -0.23
CA ALA A 176 -19.27 7.27 -0.90
C ALA A 176 -18.98 6.87 -2.36
N ASP A 177 -18.18 7.68 -3.05
CA ASP A 177 -17.89 7.51 -4.48
C ASP A 177 -16.57 6.76 -4.76
N LEU A 178 -16.03 6.03 -3.77
CA LEU A 178 -14.74 5.34 -3.89
C LEU A 178 -14.66 4.46 -5.15
N LEU A 179 -15.72 3.70 -5.46
CA LEU A 179 -15.77 2.81 -6.64
C LEU A 179 -16.40 3.47 -7.86
N ARG A 180 -17.15 4.57 -7.70
CA ARG A 180 -17.92 5.18 -8.79
C ARG A 180 -17.07 5.99 -9.75
N GLY A 181 -15.91 6.48 -9.30
CA GLY A 181 -15.01 7.24 -10.16
C GLY A 181 -14.39 6.42 -11.31
N GLY A 182 -14.47 5.08 -11.27
CA GLY A 182 -14.08 4.23 -12.41
C GLY A 182 -12.58 4.17 -12.70
N TRP A 183 -11.74 4.67 -11.81
CA TRP A 183 -10.28 4.64 -11.91
C TRP A 183 -9.70 3.36 -11.30
N LEU A 184 -10.30 2.84 -10.22
CA LEU A 184 -9.85 1.64 -9.51
C LEU A 184 -10.06 0.36 -10.31
N GLN A 185 -9.01 -0.45 -10.39
CA GLN A 185 -9.06 -1.82 -10.89
C GLN A 185 -9.07 -2.83 -9.73
N ARG A 186 -8.32 -2.55 -8.66
CA ARG A 186 -8.19 -3.46 -7.51
C ARG A 186 -8.29 -2.70 -6.19
N VAL A 187 -9.16 -3.19 -5.32
CA VAL A 187 -9.40 -2.63 -3.99
C VAL A 187 -9.39 -3.76 -2.98
N CYS A 188 -8.48 -3.71 -2.01
CA CYS A 188 -8.35 -4.71 -0.95
C CYS A 188 -8.61 -4.05 0.41
N LEU A 189 -9.71 -4.42 1.06
CA LEU A 189 -10.21 -3.83 2.31
C LEU A 189 -10.44 -4.86 3.42
N GLU A 190 -9.98 -6.09 3.23
CA GLU A 190 -10.11 -7.18 4.21
C GLU A 190 -9.51 -6.80 5.57
N ASP A 191 -9.98 -7.44 6.64
CA ASP A 191 -9.48 -7.22 8.00
C ASP A 191 -9.58 -5.72 8.40
N ASN A 192 -10.78 -5.16 8.15
CA ASN A 192 -11.17 -3.83 8.58
C ASN A 192 -12.60 -3.85 9.16
N PRO A 193 -12.88 -3.04 10.19
CA PRO A 193 -14.20 -2.96 10.84
C PRO A 193 -15.21 -2.15 10.01
N LEU A 194 -15.40 -2.50 8.73
CA LEU A 194 -16.36 -1.84 7.86
C LEU A 194 -17.80 -2.13 8.33
N GLY A 195 -18.60 -1.07 8.45
CA GLY A 195 -20.03 -1.20 8.77
C GLY A 195 -20.81 -1.91 7.66
N PRO A 196 -21.95 -2.57 7.99
CA PRO A 196 -22.74 -3.36 7.04
C PRO A 196 -23.25 -2.52 5.85
N GLU A 197 -23.65 -1.27 6.09
CA GLU A 197 -24.08 -0.33 5.05
C GLU A 197 -22.96 -0.01 4.05
N ILE A 198 -21.72 0.08 4.53
CA ILE A 198 -20.56 0.37 3.67
C ILE A 198 -20.22 -0.85 2.83
N VAL A 199 -20.22 -2.04 3.43
CA VAL A 199 -19.98 -3.30 2.72
C VAL A 199 -21.02 -3.48 1.61
N SER A 200 -22.30 -3.24 1.91
CA SER A 200 -23.37 -3.31 0.91
C SER A 200 -23.23 -2.29 -0.20
N ARG A 201 -22.92 -1.03 0.14
CA ARG A 201 -22.68 0.00 -0.87
C ARG A 201 -21.53 -0.39 -1.80
N LEU A 202 -20.41 -0.84 -1.24
CA LEU A 202 -19.25 -1.28 -2.03
C LEU A 202 -19.60 -2.48 -2.92
N ALA A 203 -20.37 -3.46 -2.40
CA ALA A 203 -20.82 -4.60 -3.18
C ALA A 203 -21.76 -4.19 -4.32
N THR A 204 -22.69 -3.26 -4.05
CA THR A 204 -23.63 -2.73 -5.05
C THR A 204 -22.91 -1.96 -6.14
N ASP A 205 -22.00 -1.05 -5.76
CA ASP A 205 -21.21 -0.28 -6.71
C ASP A 205 -20.29 -1.20 -7.53
N ALA A 206 -19.72 -2.25 -6.92
CA ALA A 206 -18.91 -3.24 -7.62
C ALA A 206 -19.73 -4.09 -8.61
N ALA A 207 -20.97 -4.45 -8.26
CA ALA A 207 -21.90 -5.16 -9.13
C ALA A 207 -22.42 -4.28 -10.28
N ALA A 208 -22.52 -2.97 -10.08
CA ALA A 208 -22.78 -1.99 -11.14
C ALA A 208 -21.55 -1.72 -12.03
N GLY A 209 -20.47 -2.50 -11.86
CA GLY A 209 -19.25 -2.42 -12.65
C GLY A 209 -18.15 -1.52 -12.08
N GLY A 210 -18.36 -0.89 -10.90
CA GLY A 210 -17.35 -0.07 -10.22
C GLY A 210 -16.77 1.01 -11.13
N GLY A 211 -17.63 1.73 -11.85
CA GLY A 211 -17.24 2.73 -12.85
C GLY A 211 -16.56 2.15 -14.10
N GLY A 212 -16.68 0.84 -14.35
CA GLY A 212 -16.30 0.15 -15.59
C GLY A 212 -14.91 -0.52 -15.58
N ARG A 213 -14.04 -0.18 -14.62
CA ARG A 213 -12.66 -0.71 -14.55
C ARG A 213 -12.42 -1.71 -13.42
N LEU A 214 -13.31 -1.78 -12.44
CA LEU A 214 -13.12 -2.62 -11.28
C LEU A 214 -13.06 -4.10 -11.69
N ARG A 215 -11.99 -4.77 -11.27
CA ARG A 215 -11.74 -6.22 -11.48
C ARG A 215 -11.74 -6.98 -10.17
N THR A 216 -11.36 -6.32 -9.08
CA THR A 216 -11.24 -6.96 -7.77
C THR A 216 -11.66 -5.99 -6.68
N LEU A 217 -12.68 -6.37 -5.92
CA LEU A 217 -13.01 -5.84 -4.61
C LEU A 217 -12.84 -7.00 -3.61
N ALA A 218 -11.81 -6.93 -2.80
CA ALA A 218 -11.53 -7.94 -1.79
C ALA A 218 -12.06 -7.52 -0.42
N LEU A 219 -12.91 -8.38 0.14
CA LEU A 219 -13.57 -8.25 1.44
C LEU A 219 -13.46 -9.60 2.17
N ASP A 220 -13.44 -9.61 3.50
CA ASP A 220 -13.39 -10.85 4.26
C ASP A 220 -14.78 -11.40 4.62
N THR A 221 -14.82 -12.63 5.13
CA THR A 221 -16.06 -13.33 5.50
C THR A 221 -16.82 -12.64 6.63
N THR A 222 -16.14 -11.94 7.54
CA THR A 222 -16.78 -11.24 8.67
C THR A 222 -17.49 -9.99 8.19
N GLN A 223 -16.89 -9.24 7.27
CA GLN A 223 -17.47 -8.06 6.63
C GLN A 223 -18.74 -8.43 5.86
N ILE A 224 -18.67 -9.48 5.03
CA ILE A 224 -19.81 -9.99 4.25
C ILE A 224 -20.92 -10.50 5.17
N ALA A 225 -20.58 -11.31 6.18
CA ALA A 225 -21.58 -11.84 7.10
C ALA A 225 -22.27 -10.71 7.88
N CYS A 226 -21.55 -9.67 8.30
CA CYS A 226 -22.13 -8.54 9.02
C CYS A 226 -23.23 -7.84 8.19
N ALA A 227 -23.00 -7.64 6.90
CA ALA A 227 -24.00 -7.04 6.01
C ALA A 227 -25.24 -7.93 5.81
N SER A 228 -25.05 -9.24 5.63
CA SER A 228 -26.18 -10.18 5.53
C SER A 228 -27.03 -10.21 6.80
N HIS A 229 -26.41 -10.23 7.99
CA HIS A 229 -27.14 -10.23 9.27
C HIS A 229 -27.86 -8.91 9.56
N ALA A 230 -27.36 -7.79 9.03
CA ALA A 230 -28.03 -6.49 9.09
C ALA A 230 -29.23 -6.39 8.12
N GLY A 231 -29.59 -7.48 7.43
CA GLY A 231 -30.70 -7.51 6.47
C GLY A 231 -30.36 -6.84 5.14
N VAL A 232 -29.09 -6.56 4.89
CA VAL A 232 -28.67 -5.87 3.67
C VAL A 232 -28.31 -6.90 2.60
N LEU A 233 -29.11 -6.92 1.51
CA LEU A 233 -28.92 -7.82 0.40
C LEU A 233 -27.65 -7.46 -0.37
N LEU A 234 -26.61 -8.30 -0.26
CA LEU A 234 -25.37 -8.18 -1.04
C LEU A 234 -25.52 -8.68 -2.48
N SER A 235 -26.72 -9.15 -2.84
CA SER A 235 -27.06 -9.73 -4.12
C SER A 235 -28.19 -8.91 -4.75
N GLY A 236 -28.03 -8.46 -5.99
CA GLY A 236 -29.07 -7.70 -6.69
C GLY A 236 -30.41 -8.42 -6.62
N GLY A 237 -31.47 -7.76 -6.17
CA GLY A 237 -32.72 -8.42 -5.77
C GLY A 237 -33.37 -9.26 -6.87
N GLY A 238 -33.49 -10.57 -6.63
CA GLY A 238 -34.47 -11.43 -7.28
C GLY A 238 -35.74 -11.50 -6.43
N ALA A 239 -36.90 -11.38 -7.05
CA ALA A 239 -38.21 -11.27 -6.39
C ALA A 239 -38.65 -12.48 -5.53
N ASP A 240 -37.81 -13.51 -5.39
CA ASP A 240 -38.16 -14.82 -4.80
C ASP A 240 -37.38 -15.19 -3.53
N GLY A 241 -36.70 -14.24 -2.87
CA GLY A 241 -36.01 -14.52 -1.59
C GLY A 241 -34.81 -15.48 -1.69
N LYS A 242 -34.33 -15.76 -2.90
CA LYS A 242 -33.06 -16.47 -3.13
C LYS A 242 -31.92 -15.46 -3.21
N GLU A 243 -30.98 -15.53 -2.27
CA GLU A 243 -29.69 -14.84 -2.37
C GLU A 243 -29.02 -15.18 -3.71
N LEU A 244 -28.82 -14.17 -4.55
CA LEU A 244 -28.05 -14.30 -5.79
C LEU A 244 -26.56 -14.38 -5.45
N PRO A 245 -25.75 -15.08 -6.26
CA PRO A 245 -24.31 -15.16 -6.02
C PRO A 245 -23.69 -13.76 -6.10
N LEU A 246 -22.67 -13.51 -5.27
CA LEU A 246 -21.90 -12.27 -5.33
C LEU A 246 -21.34 -12.05 -6.74
N HIS A 247 -21.22 -10.78 -7.14
CA HIS A 247 -20.66 -10.40 -8.44
C HIS A 247 -19.23 -10.91 -8.62
N GLU A 248 -18.83 -11.23 -9.86
CA GLU A 248 -17.52 -11.86 -10.17
C GLU A 248 -16.29 -11.04 -9.74
N SER A 249 -16.45 -9.72 -9.65
CA SER A 249 -15.41 -8.80 -9.19
C SER A 249 -15.23 -8.82 -7.67
N ILE A 250 -16.20 -9.37 -6.92
CA ILE A 250 -16.15 -9.46 -5.46
C ILE A 250 -15.45 -10.76 -5.07
N VAL A 251 -14.41 -10.58 -4.29
CA VAL A 251 -13.48 -11.63 -3.93
C VAL A 251 -13.50 -11.76 -2.41
N VAL A 252 -13.87 -12.93 -1.91
CA VAL A 252 -13.98 -13.19 -0.47
C VAL A 252 -12.86 -14.13 -0.02
N GLY A 253 -12.05 -13.70 0.94
CA GLY A 253 -10.95 -14.52 1.45
C GLY A 253 -9.94 -13.69 2.23
N SER A 254 -8.85 -14.34 2.65
CA SER A 254 -7.70 -13.66 3.24
C SER A 254 -6.57 -13.60 2.22
N LEU A 255 -6.00 -12.42 2.01
CA LEU A 255 -4.84 -12.22 1.14
C LEU A 255 -3.61 -12.91 1.75
N VAL A 256 -2.91 -13.73 0.97
CA VAL A 256 -1.59 -14.30 1.32
C VAL A 256 -0.55 -13.65 0.39
N GLU A 257 0.36 -12.90 0.99
CA GLU A 257 1.54 -12.37 0.30
C GLU A 257 2.50 -13.54 0.04
N VAL A 258 2.77 -13.86 -1.22
CA VAL A 258 3.59 -15.03 -1.56
C VAL A 258 5.04 -14.64 -1.80
N ASP A 259 5.32 -13.49 -2.43
CA ASP A 259 6.69 -13.03 -2.66
C ASP A 259 6.77 -11.49 -2.67
N GLY A 260 7.92 -10.96 -2.20
CA GLY A 260 8.21 -9.53 -2.01
C GLY A 260 8.16 -8.64 -3.26
N ASP A 261 7.78 -9.17 -4.42
CA ASP A 261 7.56 -8.46 -5.68
C ASP A 261 6.12 -7.97 -5.86
N GLY A 262 5.28 -8.06 -4.83
CA GLY A 262 3.89 -7.55 -4.88
C GLY A 262 2.93 -8.46 -5.65
N GLN A 263 3.26 -9.75 -5.78
CA GLN A 263 2.29 -10.77 -6.18
C GLN A 263 1.52 -11.24 -4.95
N TYR A 264 0.23 -10.88 -4.91
CA TYR A 264 -0.69 -11.33 -3.88
C TYR A 264 -1.52 -12.49 -4.40
N PHE A 265 -1.48 -13.62 -3.70
CA PHE A 265 -2.42 -14.72 -3.91
C PHE A 265 -3.41 -14.67 -2.78
N ALA A 266 -4.68 -14.51 -3.09
CA ALA A 266 -5.67 -14.65 -2.05
C ALA A 266 -5.94 -16.14 -1.81
N LYS A 267 -6.02 -16.56 -0.54
CA LYS A 267 -6.62 -17.85 -0.19
C LYS A 267 -8.13 -17.65 -0.38
N LEU A 268 -8.53 -17.74 -1.65
CA LEU A 268 -9.88 -17.43 -2.10
C LEU A 268 -10.78 -18.62 -1.92
N THR A 269 -11.61 -18.54 -0.89
CA THR A 269 -12.88 -19.26 -0.92
C THR A 269 -13.77 -18.50 -1.89
N ARG A 270 -13.80 -18.93 -3.16
CA ARG A 270 -14.77 -18.41 -4.14
C ARG A 270 -16.16 -18.30 -3.47
N ALA A 271 -16.85 -17.19 -3.71
CA ALA A 271 -18.22 -16.95 -3.24
C ALA A 271 -19.22 -18.05 -3.66
N SER A 272 -18.86 -18.94 -4.60
CA SER A 272 -19.62 -20.12 -4.99
C SER A 272 -19.61 -21.26 -3.97
N HIS A 273 -18.78 -21.24 -2.92
CA HIS A 273 -18.65 -22.37 -1.97
C HIS A 273 -19.39 -22.22 -0.64
N LEU A 274 -20.20 -21.17 -0.48
CA LEU A 274 -21.09 -21.02 0.68
C LEU A 274 -22.45 -21.72 0.47
N ARG A 275 -22.47 -22.95 -0.07
CA ARG A 275 -23.56 -23.94 0.15
C ARG A 275 -22.98 -25.36 0.21
N ARG A 276 -23.27 -26.02 1.34
CA ARG A 276 -22.79 -27.32 1.85
C ARG A 276 -22.78 -28.49 0.84
N GLY A 277 -21.77 -29.37 0.94
CA GLY A 277 -21.84 -30.76 0.46
C GLY A 277 -20.48 -31.48 0.34
N CYS A 278 -20.23 -32.44 1.25
CA CYS A 278 -19.17 -33.46 1.32
C CYS A 278 -17.87 -33.29 0.51
N GLY A 279 -16.73 -33.18 1.22
CA GLY A 279 -15.40 -33.45 0.63
C GLY A 279 -14.24 -32.55 1.04
N VAL A 280 -14.41 -31.64 2.01
CA VAL A 280 -13.29 -30.82 2.51
C VAL A 280 -12.45 -31.64 3.49
N LEU A 281 -11.22 -31.99 3.10
CA LEU A 281 -10.18 -32.37 4.06
C LEU A 281 -9.47 -31.10 4.54
N ALA A 282 -9.40 -30.94 5.86
CA ALA A 282 -8.62 -29.92 6.53
C ALA A 282 -7.14 -30.35 6.57
N GLU A 283 -6.20 -29.48 6.22
CA GLU A 283 -4.80 -29.70 6.61
C GLU A 283 -4.62 -29.32 8.08
N GLY A 284 -4.45 -30.35 8.91
CA GLY A 284 -4.21 -30.20 10.34
C GLY A 284 -4.68 -31.37 11.21
N GLN A 285 -4.42 -32.62 10.82
CA GLN A 285 -4.29 -33.71 11.78
C GLN A 285 -2.95 -34.43 11.56
N ALA A 286 -1.97 -34.06 12.38
CA ALA A 286 -0.90 -34.95 12.77
C ALA A 286 -1.16 -35.38 14.21
N GLY A 287 -1.24 -36.70 14.45
CA GLY A 287 -1.15 -37.30 15.77
C GLY A 287 -2.30 -38.22 16.18
N ALA A 288 -2.31 -39.47 15.70
CA ALA A 288 -1.95 -40.66 16.48
C ALA A 288 -1.70 -41.84 15.52
#